data_AF-A0A0U3T1F3-F1
#
_entry.id   AF-A0A0U3T1F3-F1
#
_cell.length_a   1.000
_cell.length_b   1.000
_cell.length_c   1.000
_cell.angle_alpha   90.00
_cell.angle_beta   90.00
_cell.angle_gamma   90.00
#
_symmetry.space_group_name_H-M   'P 1'
#
loop_
_entity.id
_entity.type
_entity.pdbx_description
1 polymer ?
#
loop_
_entity_poly.entity_id
_entity_poly.type
_entity_poly.pdbx_seq_one_letter_code
_entity_poly.pdbx_strand_id
1 'polypeptide(L)'
;MNKLLGQLLGLRDKCAKYQDEINNKSERGNGIKAGCFGMIHNYAVATLELLNFYKIVWENPKVLGLEVPRMDEDLERARKENAERIIDATKCLFIKSLSAIEYSAKEAIKDKEHPLHSWYQEQKSKNRRIYLSGIISESYRMGLVNKKQKEYWDCLIYMRNMIVHNNGVADKNVKYRINDLEIVFGENKMTKGKLDTFVKLTDIAVDLYYSWVLVSEKYKTGE
;
A
#
# COMPACT_ATOMS: atom_id res chain seq x y z
N MET A 1 16.82 -9.03 -7.27
CA MET A 1 15.63 -9.87 -7.14
C MET A 1 15.46 -10.46 -5.74
N ASN A 2 16.38 -11.29 -5.23
CA ASN A 2 16.22 -11.97 -3.92
C ASN A 2 15.87 -11.03 -2.75
N LYS A 3 16.49 -9.84 -2.68
CA LYS A 3 16.14 -8.82 -1.68
C LYS A 3 14.68 -8.39 -1.75
N LEU A 4 14.14 -8.18 -2.95
CA LEU A 4 12.75 -7.78 -3.19
C LEU A 4 11.78 -8.89 -2.78
N LEU A 5 12.09 -10.14 -3.14
CA LEU A 5 11.32 -11.31 -2.71
C LEU A 5 11.32 -11.44 -1.19
N GLY A 6 12.47 -11.25 -0.54
CA GLY A 6 12.57 -11.24 0.92
C GLY A 6 11.72 -10.15 1.57
N GLN A 7 11.68 -8.95 1.01
CA GLN A 7 10.82 -7.87 1.49
C GLN A 7 9.33 -8.21 1.35
N LEU A 8 8.92 -8.81 0.24
CA LEU A 8 7.53 -9.23 0.02
C LEU A 8 7.11 -10.39 0.92
N LEU A 9 8.00 -11.35 1.18
CA LEU A 9 7.77 -12.42 2.16
C LEU A 9 7.56 -11.81 3.55
N GLY A 10 8.43 -10.87 3.95
CA GLY A 10 8.27 -10.13 5.20
C GLY A 10 6.95 -9.38 5.29
N LEU A 11 6.52 -8.70 4.22
CA LEU A 11 5.23 -8.02 4.14
C LEU A 11 4.06 -9.00 4.28
N ARG A 12 4.10 -10.13 3.56
CA ARG A 12 3.07 -11.19 3.62
C ARG A 12 2.90 -11.70 5.06
N ASP A 13 4.02 -12.03 5.71
CA ASP A 13 4.03 -12.60 7.06
C ASP A 13 3.58 -11.57 8.10
N LYS A 14 4.00 -10.31 7.92
CA LYS A 14 3.55 -9.18 8.74
C LYS A 14 2.03 -9.00 8.65
N CYS A 15 1.44 -9.07 7.46
CA CYS A 15 -0.01 -8.95 7.30
C CYS A 15 -0.76 -10.08 8.01
N ALA A 16 -0.30 -11.33 7.87
CA ALA A 16 -0.90 -12.46 8.59
C ALA A 16 -0.84 -12.25 10.11
N LYS A 17 0.33 -11.86 10.62
CA LYS A 17 0.51 -11.55 12.05
C LYS A 17 -0.45 -10.45 12.53
N TYR A 18 -0.53 -9.34 11.82
CA TYR A 18 -1.42 -8.23 12.20
C TYR A 18 -2.90 -8.62 12.13
N GLN A 19 -3.30 -9.44 11.16
CA GLN A 19 -4.64 -9.99 11.11
C GLN A 19 -4.97 -10.78 12.38
N ASP A 20 -4.09 -11.70 12.77
CA ASP A 20 -4.29 -12.55 13.95
C ASP A 20 -4.31 -11.73 15.24
N GLU A 21 -3.40 -10.76 15.39
CA GLU A 21 -3.36 -9.88 16.56
C GLU A 21 -4.65 -9.04 16.72
N ILE A 22 -5.21 -8.51 15.63
CA ILE A 22 -6.46 -7.74 15.69
C ILE A 22 -7.66 -8.66 15.97
N ASN A 23 -7.70 -9.85 15.38
CA ASN A 23 -8.76 -10.84 15.64
C ASN A 23 -8.76 -11.28 17.11
N ASN A 24 -7.59 -11.54 17.69
CA ASN A 24 -7.48 -11.99 19.08
C ASN A 24 -7.83 -10.90 20.10
N LYS A 25 -7.76 -9.62 19.73
CA LYS A 25 -8.06 -8.50 20.62
C LYS A 25 -9.53 -8.07 20.63
N SER A 26 -10.38 -8.61 19.75
CA SER A 26 -11.77 -8.16 19.64
C SER A 26 -12.75 -9.28 19.98
N GLU A 27 -13.60 -9.06 20.98
CA GLU A 27 -14.68 -9.99 21.31
C GLU A 27 -15.87 -9.88 20.34
N ARG A 28 -16.05 -8.74 19.65
CA ARG A 28 -17.03 -8.54 18.56
C ARG A 28 -16.58 -7.45 17.57
N GLY A 29 -16.76 -7.68 16.27
CA GLY A 29 -16.86 -6.60 15.27
C GLY A 29 -15.60 -6.18 14.50
N ASN A 30 -14.39 -6.68 14.79
CA ASN A 30 -13.18 -6.28 14.04
C ASN A 30 -12.89 -7.07 12.76
N GLY A 31 -13.80 -7.95 12.32
CA GLY A 31 -13.58 -8.78 11.13
C GLY A 31 -13.24 -7.98 9.87
N ILE A 32 -13.78 -6.77 9.70
CA ILE A 32 -13.47 -5.91 8.54
C ILE A 32 -12.10 -5.21 8.67
N LYS A 33 -11.72 -4.81 9.90
CA LYS A 33 -10.42 -4.18 10.17
C LYS A 33 -9.30 -5.21 10.01
N ALA A 34 -9.46 -6.38 10.62
CA ALA A 34 -8.55 -7.52 10.44
C ALA A 34 -8.54 -8.02 8.99
N GLY A 35 -9.70 -8.08 8.35
CA GLY A 35 -9.85 -8.50 6.96
C GLY A 35 -9.07 -7.65 5.95
N CYS A 36 -8.75 -6.38 6.29
CA CYS A 36 -7.85 -5.55 5.49
C CYS A 36 -6.49 -6.24 5.29
N PHE A 37 -5.89 -6.75 6.37
CA PHE A 37 -4.60 -7.41 6.33
C PHE A 37 -4.68 -8.73 5.56
N GLY A 38 -5.78 -9.47 5.67
CA GLY A 38 -6.01 -10.66 4.85
C GLY A 38 -6.07 -10.36 3.36
N MET A 39 -6.73 -9.26 2.96
CA MET A 39 -6.72 -8.81 1.56
C MET A 39 -5.31 -8.46 1.08
N ILE A 40 -4.55 -7.70 1.88
CA ILE A 40 -3.18 -7.30 1.53
C ILE A 40 -2.24 -8.51 1.49
N HIS A 41 -2.39 -9.46 2.41
CA HIS A 41 -1.67 -10.74 2.41
C HIS A 41 -1.86 -11.47 1.08
N ASN A 42 -3.11 -11.61 0.62
CA ASN A 42 -3.40 -12.26 -0.66
C ASN A 42 -2.80 -11.51 -1.85
N TYR A 43 -2.81 -10.17 -1.84
CA TYR A 43 -2.13 -9.38 -2.86
C TYR A 43 -0.61 -9.59 -2.84
N ALA A 44 -0.01 -9.68 -1.66
CA ALA A 44 1.41 -9.96 -1.50
C ALA A 44 1.79 -11.36 -2.00
N VAL A 45 0.97 -12.39 -1.72
CA VAL A 45 1.15 -13.76 -2.24
C VAL A 45 1.11 -13.77 -3.77
N ALA A 46 0.07 -13.19 -4.38
CA ALA A 46 -0.02 -13.14 -5.84
C ALA A 46 1.15 -12.38 -6.48
N THR A 47 1.64 -11.32 -5.82
CA THR A 47 2.82 -10.57 -6.26
C THR A 47 4.09 -11.41 -6.14
N LEU A 48 4.25 -12.16 -5.04
CA LEU A 48 5.39 -13.07 -4.84
C LEU A 48 5.44 -14.14 -5.92
N GLU A 49 4.32 -14.79 -6.21
CA GLU A 49 4.22 -15.82 -7.25
C GLU A 49 4.62 -15.27 -8.62
N LEU A 50 4.11 -14.09 -8.97
CA LEU A 50 4.43 -13.41 -10.22
C LEU A 50 5.92 -13.03 -10.32
N LEU A 51 6.49 -12.47 -9.25
CA LEU A 51 7.90 -12.09 -9.23
C LEU A 51 8.83 -13.30 -9.23
N ASN A 52 8.42 -14.40 -8.58
CA ASN A 52 9.17 -15.65 -8.61
C ASN A 52 9.15 -16.26 -10.02
N PHE A 53 8.02 -16.21 -10.72
CA PHE A 53 7.94 -16.58 -12.13
C PHE A 53 8.91 -15.74 -12.98
N TYR A 54 8.88 -14.40 -12.85
CA TYR A 54 9.81 -13.55 -13.60
C TYR A 54 11.28 -13.77 -13.23
N LYS A 55 11.57 -14.14 -11.98
CA LYS A 55 12.92 -14.53 -11.57
C LYS A 55 13.38 -15.78 -12.33
N ILE A 56 12.54 -16.82 -12.39
CA ILE A 56 12.86 -18.07 -13.12
C ILE A 56 13.11 -17.76 -14.60
N VAL A 57 12.24 -16.95 -15.22
CA VAL A 57 12.40 -16.51 -16.61
C VAL A 57 13.70 -15.71 -16.82
N TRP A 58 14.06 -14.85 -15.86
CA TRP A 58 15.29 -14.06 -15.92
C TRP A 58 16.54 -14.93 -15.82
N GLU A 59 16.54 -15.91 -14.92
CA GLU A 59 17.67 -16.83 -14.68
C GLU A 59 17.78 -17.89 -15.78
N ASN A 60 16.68 -18.24 -16.44
CA ASN A 60 16.65 -19.23 -17.52
C ASN A 60 15.68 -18.83 -18.64
N PRO A 61 16.10 -17.97 -19.59
CA PRO A 61 15.24 -17.50 -20.68
C PRO A 61 14.69 -18.60 -21.58
N LYS A 62 15.37 -19.75 -21.65
CA LYS A 62 14.95 -20.92 -22.43
C LYS A 62 13.62 -21.51 -21.96
N VAL A 63 13.21 -21.24 -20.71
CA VAL A 63 11.94 -21.73 -20.13
C VAL A 63 10.72 -21.23 -20.90
N LEU A 64 10.82 -20.09 -21.62
CA LEU A 64 9.72 -19.56 -22.42
C LEU A 64 9.69 -20.07 -23.86
N GLY A 65 10.56 -21.01 -24.25
CA GLY A 65 10.69 -21.45 -25.65
C GLY A 65 11.16 -20.33 -26.59
N LEU A 66 11.59 -19.19 -26.05
CA LEU A 66 12.24 -18.14 -26.81
C LEU A 66 13.59 -18.70 -27.27
N GLU A 67 13.82 -18.74 -28.59
CA GLU A 67 15.17 -18.95 -29.12
C GLU A 67 16.08 -17.99 -28.37
N VAL A 68 17.12 -18.53 -27.72
CA VAL A 68 18.08 -17.73 -26.95
C VAL A 68 18.45 -16.55 -27.83
N PRO A 69 18.28 -15.31 -27.35
CA PRO A 69 18.54 -14.19 -28.20
C PRO A 69 19.98 -14.26 -28.70
N ARG A 70 20.15 -14.25 -30.03
CA ARG A 70 21.43 -14.56 -30.67
C ARG A 70 22.51 -13.49 -30.42
N MET A 71 22.18 -12.40 -29.71
CA MET A 71 23.06 -11.27 -29.40
C MET A 71 22.78 -10.68 -28.00
N ASP A 72 23.80 -10.08 -27.38
CA ASP A 72 23.74 -9.44 -26.05
C ASP A 72 22.66 -8.34 -25.93
N GLU A 73 22.33 -7.67 -27.04
CA GLU A 73 21.34 -6.59 -27.08
C GLU A 73 19.92 -7.05 -26.73
N ASP A 74 19.53 -8.23 -27.20
CA ASP A 74 18.20 -8.76 -26.93
C ASP A 74 18.06 -9.25 -25.48
N LEU A 75 19.15 -9.77 -24.89
CA LEU A 75 19.20 -10.12 -23.46
C LEU A 75 19.02 -8.87 -22.60
N GLU A 76 19.69 -7.78 -22.92
CA GLU A 76 19.53 -6.50 -22.22
C GLU A 76 18.12 -5.91 -22.41
N ARG A 77 17.53 -6.03 -23.60
CA ARG A 77 16.13 -5.64 -23.84
C ARG A 77 15.18 -6.44 -22.94
N ALA A 78 15.31 -7.78 -22.93
CA ALA A 78 14.47 -8.64 -22.11
C ALA A 78 14.59 -8.34 -20.60
N ARG A 79 15.80 -8.01 -20.13
CA ARG A 79 16.03 -7.57 -18.74
C ARG A 79 15.30 -6.27 -18.42
N LYS A 80 15.35 -5.27 -19.31
CA LYS A 80 14.64 -4.00 -19.12
C LYS A 80 13.13 -4.19 -19.07
N GLU A 81 12.58 -4.94 -20.01
CA GLU A 81 11.15 -5.24 -20.03
C GLU A 81 10.70 -6.02 -18.78
N ASN A 82 11.49 -6.99 -18.32
CA ASN A 82 11.20 -7.71 -17.09
C ASN A 82 11.26 -6.80 -15.86
N ALA A 83 12.21 -5.86 -15.81
CA ALA A 83 12.27 -4.86 -14.74
C ALA A 83 11.02 -4.00 -14.71
N GLU A 84 10.50 -3.57 -15.86
CA GLU A 84 9.24 -2.82 -15.97
C GLU A 84 8.04 -3.65 -15.49
N ARG A 85 7.95 -4.93 -15.88
CA ARG A 85 6.89 -5.84 -15.41
C ARG A 85 6.92 -6.02 -13.89
N ILE A 86 8.11 -6.12 -13.29
CA ILE A 86 8.27 -6.17 -11.83
C ILE A 86 7.82 -4.87 -11.17
N ILE A 87 8.17 -3.71 -11.74
CA ILE A 87 7.71 -2.42 -11.24
C ILE A 87 6.18 -2.35 -11.31
N ASP A 88 5.57 -2.78 -12.41
CA ASP A 88 4.12 -2.73 -12.56
C ASP A 88 3.39 -3.69 -11.61
N ALA A 89 3.93 -4.89 -11.40
CA ALA A 89 3.41 -5.84 -10.41
C ALA A 89 3.44 -5.26 -8.98
N THR A 90 4.58 -4.67 -8.57
CA THR A 90 4.72 -4.06 -7.24
C THR A 90 3.89 -2.77 -7.10
N LYS A 91 3.73 -2.00 -8.17
CA LYS A 91 2.80 -0.87 -8.26
C LYS A 91 1.35 -1.33 -8.06
N CYS A 92 0.95 -2.42 -8.71
CA CYS A 92 -0.38 -3.01 -8.54
C CYS A 92 -0.63 -3.45 -7.09
N LEU A 93 0.35 -4.09 -6.45
CA LEU A 93 0.29 -4.42 -5.01
C LEU A 93 0.03 -3.16 -4.17
N PHE A 94 0.78 -2.09 -4.39
CA PHE A 94 0.63 -0.84 -3.65
C PHE A 94 -0.77 -0.22 -3.82
N ILE A 95 -1.24 -0.10 -5.06
CA ILE A 95 -2.57 0.46 -5.36
C ILE A 95 -3.67 -0.38 -4.71
N LYS A 96 -3.63 -1.71 -4.88
CA LYS A 96 -4.64 -2.62 -4.31
C LYS A 96 -4.63 -2.57 -2.78
N SER A 97 -3.45 -2.45 -2.17
CA SER A 97 -3.33 -2.36 -0.70
C SER A 97 -3.93 -1.08 -0.15
N LEU A 98 -3.67 0.09 -0.77
CA LEU A 98 -4.33 1.33 -0.35
C LEU A 98 -5.84 1.32 -0.60
N SER A 99 -6.31 0.65 -1.64
CA SER A 99 -7.74 0.47 -1.88
C SER A 99 -8.39 -0.41 -0.80
N ALA A 100 -7.73 -1.50 -0.39
CA ALA A 100 -8.17 -2.34 0.72
C ALA A 100 -8.21 -1.56 2.05
N ILE A 101 -7.18 -0.76 2.34
CA ILE A 101 -7.15 0.13 3.51
C ILE A 101 -8.30 1.14 3.45
N GLU A 102 -8.49 1.82 2.31
CA GLU A 102 -9.55 2.80 2.14
C GLU A 102 -10.94 2.17 2.36
N TYR A 103 -11.18 0.99 1.81
CA TYR A 103 -12.43 0.26 2.02
C TYR A 103 -12.62 -0.12 3.48
N SER A 104 -11.65 -0.81 4.09
CA SER A 104 -11.78 -1.26 5.48
C SER A 104 -11.89 -0.10 6.47
N ALA A 105 -11.19 1.01 6.25
CA ALA A 105 -11.33 2.22 7.05
C ALA A 105 -12.73 2.83 6.91
N LYS A 106 -13.29 2.90 5.69
CA LYS A 106 -14.67 3.39 5.48
C LYS A 106 -15.71 2.54 6.18
N GLU A 107 -15.56 1.23 6.15
CA GLU A 107 -16.47 0.33 6.85
C GLU A 107 -16.30 0.45 8.37
N ALA A 108 -15.07 0.56 8.87
CA ALA A 108 -14.78 0.70 10.29
C ALA A 108 -15.43 1.94 10.91
N ILE A 109 -15.39 3.10 10.24
CA ILE A 109 -15.98 4.34 10.76
C ILE A 109 -17.53 4.34 10.75
N LYS A 110 -18.18 3.33 10.14
CA LYS A 110 -19.65 3.17 10.21
C LYS A 110 -20.10 2.63 11.56
N ASP A 111 -19.22 2.00 12.31
CA ASP A 111 -19.49 1.54 13.66
C ASP A 111 -19.77 2.75 14.56
N LYS A 112 -20.85 2.68 15.35
CA LYS A 112 -21.31 3.75 16.25
C LYS A 112 -20.31 4.07 17.36
N GLU A 113 -19.53 3.07 17.76
CA GLU A 113 -18.50 3.22 18.78
C GLU A 113 -17.20 3.79 18.22
N HIS A 114 -17.05 3.85 16.89
CA HIS A 114 -15.84 4.39 16.29
C HIS A 114 -15.75 5.91 16.55
N PRO A 115 -14.57 6.45 16.93
CA PRO A 115 -14.43 7.89 17.23
C PRO A 115 -14.89 8.81 16.09
N LEU A 116 -14.64 8.41 14.84
CA LEU A 116 -15.05 9.14 13.64
C LEU A 116 -16.52 8.95 13.24
N HIS A 117 -17.35 8.24 14.01
CA HIS A 117 -18.73 7.94 13.60
C HIS A 117 -19.57 9.20 13.36
N SER A 118 -19.47 10.18 14.26
CA SER A 118 -20.22 11.44 14.12
C SER A 118 -19.83 12.20 12.84
N TRP A 119 -18.53 12.23 12.52
CA TRP A 119 -18.04 12.81 11.27
C TRP A 119 -18.54 12.02 10.05
N TYR A 120 -18.56 10.68 10.11
CA TYR A 120 -19.12 9.84 9.05
C TYR A 120 -20.59 10.18 8.77
N GLN A 121 -21.41 10.31 9.82
CA GLN A 121 -22.83 10.68 9.67
C GLN A 121 -23.01 12.08 9.07
N GLU A 122 -22.17 13.04 9.47
CA GLU A 122 -22.17 14.39 8.90
C GLU A 122 -21.81 14.40 7.41
N GLN A 123 -20.80 13.63 6.98
CA GLN A 123 -20.47 13.53 5.55
C GLN A 123 -21.61 12.87 4.77
N LYS A 124 -22.24 11.83 5.34
CA LYS A 124 -23.36 11.12 4.73
C LYS A 124 -24.59 12.01 4.58
N SER A 125 -24.95 12.80 5.59
CA SER A 125 -26.10 13.72 5.52
C SER A 125 -25.92 14.81 4.47
N LYS A 126 -24.67 15.19 4.18
CA LYS A 126 -24.30 16.13 3.11
C LYS A 126 -24.13 15.47 1.74
N ASN A 127 -24.43 14.17 1.61
CA ASN A 127 -24.20 13.36 0.40
C ASN A 127 -22.76 13.46 -0.14
N ARG A 128 -21.77 13.60 0.75
CA ARG A 128 -20.36 13.74 0.37
C ARG A 128 -19.72 12.36 0.26
N ARG A 129 -18.91 12.19 -0.79
CA ARG A 129 -18.09 10.99 -0.94
C ARG A 129 -16.97 11.01 0.09
N ILE A 130 -16.85 9.91 0.84
CA ILE A 130 -15.80 9.72 1.82
C ILE A 130 -14.61 9.08 1.11
N TYR A 131 -13.42 9.62 1.33
CA TYR A 131 -12.14 9.14 0.79
C TYR A 131 -11.14 8.90 1.92
N LEU A 132 -10.11 8.11 1.68
CA LEU A 132 -9.06 7.86 2.67
C LEU A 132 -8.42 9.17 3.18
N SER A 133 -8.17 10.15 2.30
CA SER A 133 -7.62 11.46 2.69
C SER A 133 -8.50 12.20 3.70
N GLY A 134 -9.83 12.13 3.55
CA GLY A 134 -10.78 12.70 4.49
C GLY A 134 -10.72 12.00 5.84
N ILE A 135 -10.71 10.66 5.83
CA ILE A 135 -10.62 9.83 7.05
C ILE A 135 -9.33 10.16 7.82
N ILE A 136 -8.19 10.19 7.14
CA ILE A 136 -6.90 10.47 7.77
C ILE A 136 -6.84 11.92 8.28
N SER A 137 -7.37 12.90 7.55
CA SER A 137 -7.38 14.31 7.99
C SER A 137 -8.22 14.49 9.25
N GLU A 138 -9.38 13.83 9.31
CA GLU A 138 -10.21 13.86 10.50
C GLU A 138 -9.58 13.07 11.66
N SER A 139 -8.97 11.91 11.37
CA SER A 139 -8.22 11.14 12.36
C SER A 139 -7.08 11.94 12.98
N TYR A 140 -6.38 12.77 12.18
CA TYR A 140 -5.37 13.70 12.69
C TYR A 140 -5.98 14.78 13.58
N ARG A 141 -7.11 15.39 13.16
CA ARG A 141 -7.84 16.38 13.96
C ARG A 141 -8.28 15.83 15.32
N MET A 142 -8.63 14.55 15.38
CA MET A 142 -9.06 13.84 16.60
C MET A 142 -7.91 13.22 17.41
N GLY A 143 -6.65 13.35 16.96
CA GLY A 143 -5.48 12.80 17.65
C GLY A 143 -5.24 11.30 17.45
N LEU A 144 -6.01 10.62 16.60
CA LEU A 144 -5.80 9.20 16.27
C LEU A 144 -4.56 8.95 15.40
N VAL A 145 -4.13 9.99 14.70
CA VAL A 145 -2.95 10.00 13.82
C VAL A 145 -2.09 11.19 14.25
N ASN A 146 -0.80 10.99 14.46
CA ASN A 146 0.11 12.09 14.77
C ASN A 146 0.59 12.81 13.48
N LYS A 147 1.26 13.96 13.64
CA LYS A 147 1.72 14.79 12.50
C LYS A 147 2.59 14.00 11.51
N LYS A 148 3.53 13.21 12.02
CA LYS A 148 4.45 12.41 11.20
C LYS A 148 3.70 11.35 10.39
N GLN A 149 2.77 10.64 11.03
CA GLN A 149 1.93 9.64 10.35
C GLN A 149 1.02 10.30 9.31
N LYS A 150 0.50 11.51 9.58
CA LYS A 150 -0.29 12.29 8.62
C LYS A 150 0.52 12.63 7.37
N GLU A 151 1.75 13.10 7.53
CA GLU A 151 2.67 13.39 6.41
C GLU A 151 2.97 12.14 5.59
N TYR A 152 3.13 10.98 6.23
CA TYR A 152 3.33 9.71 5.54
C TYR A 152 2.10 9.32 4.73
N TRP A 153 0.90 9.39 5.32
CA TRP A 153 -0.34 9.12 4.61
C TRP A 153 -0.54 10.06 3.42
N ASP A 154 -0.24 11.35 3.58
CA ASP A 154 -0.36 12.32 2.49
C ASP A 154 0.55 11.94 1.32
N CYS A 155 1.79 11.53 1.60
CA CYS A 155 2.69 11.04 0.57
C CYS A 155 2.14 9.78 -0.12
N LEU A 156 1.65 8.80 0.65
CA LEU A 156 1.14 7.53 0.11
C LEU A 156 -0.09 7.75 -0.79
N ILE A 157 -1.04 8.57 -0.32
CA ILE A 157 -2.26 8.91 -1.07
C ILE A 157 -1.91 9.71 -2.32
N TYR A 158 -1.00 10.68 -2.21
CA TYR A 158 -0.53 11.46 -3.37
C TYR A 158 0.14 10.56 -4.41
N MET A 159 1.06 9.68 -3.98
CA MET A 159 1.72 8.70 -4.84
C MET A 159 0.70 7.80 -5.57
N ARG A 160 -0.28 7.24 -4.85
CA ARG A 160 -1.34 6.42 -5.45
C ARG A 160 -2.12 7.19 -6.51
N ASN A 161 -2.60 8.38 -6.17
CA ASN A 161 -3.43 9.17 -7.08
C ASN A 161 -2.66 9.54 -8.36
N MET A 162 -1.41 9.98 -8.22
CA MET A 162 -0.55 10.31 -9.36
C MET A 162 -0.31 9.09 -10.26
N ILE A 163 -0.09 7.92 -9.67
CA ILE A 163 0.13 6.69 -10.44
C ILE A 163 -1.12 6.22 -11.18
N VAL A 164 -2.29 6.34 -10.53
CA VAL A 164 -3.57 5.87 -11.08
C VAL A 164 -4.13 6.82 -12.12
N HIS A 165 -3.99 8.14 -11.91
CA HIS A 165 -4.68 9.14 -12.73
C HIS A 165 -3.77 9.87 -13.71
N ASN A 166 -2.46 9.99 -13.43
CA ASN A 166 -1.54 10.79 -14.24
C ASN A 166 -0.47 9.93 -14.92
N ASN A 167 -0.67 8.62 -15.05
CA ASN A 167 0.34 7.68 -15.57
C ASN A 167 1.71 7.79 -14.87
N GLY A 168 1.73 8.23 -13.61
CA GLY A 168 2.96 8.46 -12.85
C GLY A 168 3.66 9.79 -13.15
N VAL A 169 3.01 10.74 -13.82
CA VAL A 169 3.49 12.11 -14.02
C VAL A 169 3.03 12.99 -12.87
N ALA A 170 3.97 13.63 -12.17
CA ALA A 170 3.63 14.50 -11.04
C ALA A 170 3.04 15.83 -11.52
N ASP A 171 2.02 16.30 -10.82
CA ASP A 171 1.32 17.58 -11.07
C ASP A 171 1.93 18.77 -10.32
N LYS A 172 2.86 18.52 -9.40
CA LYS A 172 3.54 19.57 -8.63
C LYS A 172 4.93 19.11 -8.17
N ASN A 173 5.76 20.09 -7.85
CA ASN A 173 7.03 19.85 -7.17
C ASN A 173 6.76 19.59 -5.68
N VAL A 174 7.05 18.39 -5.21
CA VAL A 174 6.90 18.06 -3.78
C VAL A 174 7.94 17.02 -3.38
N LYS A 175 8.43 17.16 -2.15
CA LYS A 175 9.42 16.27 -1.56
C LYS A 175 8.86 15.70 -0.27
N TYR A 176 8.84 14.38 -0.18
CA TYR A 176 8.47 13.68 1.04
C TYR A 176 9.66 12.88 1.55
N ARG A 177 9.75 12.76 2.87
CA ARG A 177 10.70 11.87 3.54
C ARG A 177 9.91 10.90 4.41
N ILE A 178 9.93 9.62 4.04
CA ILE A 178 9.29 8.55 4.79
C ILE A 178 10.39 7.61 5.27
N ASN A 179 10.71 7.66 6.56
CA ASN A 179 11.84 6.94 7.15
C ASN A 179 13.14 7.28 6.40
N ASP A 180 13.84 6.28 5.86
CA ASP A 180 15.05 6.40 5.06
C ASP A 180 14.77 6.65 3.56
N LEU A 181 13.49 6.69 3.16
CA LEU A 181 13.09 6.94 1.78
C LEU A 181 12.86 8.43 1.54
N GLU A 182 13.57 8.95 0.55
CA GLU A 182 13.33 10.27 -0.01
C GLU A 182 12.59 10.13 -1.34
N ILE A 183 11.42 10.74 -1.43
CA ILE A 183 10.55 10.68 -2.60
C ILE A 183 10.42 12.09 -3.13
N VAL A 184 10.98 12.32 -4.31
CA VAL A 184 10.98 13.63 -4.97
C VAL A 184 10.10 13.54 -6.20
N PHE A 185 9.08 14.37 -6.21
CA PHE A 185 8.19 14.58 -7.35
C PHE A 185 8.59 15.88 -8.03
N GLY A 186 8.96 15.80 -9.30
CA GLY A 186 9.18 16.96 -10.14
C GLY A 186 7.97 17.17 -11.04
N GLU A 187 7.42 18.38 -11.05
CA GLU A 187 6.26 18.72 -11.88
C GLU A 187 6.51 18.37 -13.35
N ASN A 188 5.51 17.75 -13.99
CA ASN A 188 5.54 17.22 -15.35
C ASN A 188 6.64 16.18 -15.60
N LYS A 189 7.24 15.60 -14.54
CA LYS A 189 8.21 14.50 -14.66
C LYS A 189 7.55 13.18 -14.29
N MET A 190 7.85 12.18 -15.11
CA MET A 190 7.52 10.79 -14.82
C MET A 190 8.33 10.31 -13.61
N THR A 191 7.66 9.67 -12.65
CA THR A 191 8.36 9.12 -11.49
C THR A 191 9.32 8.01 -11.89
N LYS A 192 10.56 8.12 -11.41
CA LYS A 192 11.59 7.08 -11.51
C LYS A 192 11.90 6.61 -10.09
N GLY A 193 11.99 5.29 -9.89
CA GLY A 193 12.22 4.70 -8.58
C GLY A 193 12.97 3.39 -8.66
N LYS A 194 13.45 2.92 -7.50
CA LYS A 194 14.02 1.58 -7.37
C LYS A 194 12.92 0.52 -7.45
N LEU A 195 13.29 -0.70 -7.82
CA LEU A 195 12.35 -1.84 -7.92
C LEU A 195 11.61 -2.11 -6.59
N ASP A 196 12.22 -1.78 -5.46
CA ASP A 196 11.67 -2.03 -4.12
C ASP A 196 10.83 -0.88 -3.55
N THR A 197 10.70 0.25 -4.26
CA THR A 197 9.98 1.43 -3.76
C THR A 197 8.54 1.08 -3.36
N PHE A 198 7.76 0.46 -4.23
CA PHE A 198 6.35 0.18 -3.95
C PHE A 198 6.13 -0.83 -2.85
N VAL A 199 7.00 -1.85 -2.74
CA VAL A 199 6.92 -2.82 -1.64
C VAL A 199 7.16 -2.14 -0.30
N LYS A 200 8.14 -1.24 -0.20
CA LYS A 200 8.38 -0.46 1.03
C LYS A 200 7.22 0.47 1.36
N LEU A 201 6.65 1.15 0.36
CA LEU A 201 5.49 2.02 0.58
C LEU A 201 4.27 1.24 1.06
N THR A 202 4.05 0.04 0.51
CA THR A 202 3.00 -0.86 1.01
C THR A 202 3.26 -1.27 2.45
N ASP A 203 4.50 -1.65 2.78
CA ASP A 203 4.89 -2.02 4.14
C ASP A 203 4.61 -0.90 5.16
N ILE A 204 4.98 0.34 4.81
CA ILE A 204 4.68 1.52 5.62
C ILE A 204 3.16 1.72 5.74
N ALA A 205 2.40 1.58 4.65
CA ALA A 205 0.94 1.73 4.68
C ALA A 205 0.26 0.71 5.61
N VAL A 206 0.75 -0.53 5.63
CA VAL A 206 0.29 -1.60 6.52
C VAL A 206 0.55 -1.22 7.98
N ASP A 207 1.75 -0.76 8.32
CA ASP A 207 2.11 -0.35 9.69
C ASP A 207 1.27 0.86 10.16
N LEU A 208 1.05 1.83 9.27
CA LEU A 208 0.21 3.00 9.55
C LEU A 208 -1.24 2.61 9.79
N TYR A 209 -1.79 1.69 8.98
CA TYR A 209 -3.16 1.23 9.15
C TYR A 209 -3.33 0.41 10.43
N TYR A 210 -2.38 -0.49 10.72
CA TYR A 210 -2.36 -1.24 11.98
C TYR A 210 -2.32 -0.31 13.20
N SER A 211 -1.45 0.70 13.18
CA SER A 211 -1.39 1.71 14.24
C SER A 211 -2.72 2.45 14.39
N TRP A 212 -3.34 2.86 13.28
CA TRP A 212 -4.64 3.54 13.28
C TRP A 212 -5.75 2.66 13.88
N VAL A 213 -5.80 1.37 13.53
CA VAL A 213 -6.73 0.40 14.12
C VAL A 213 -6.53 0.31 15.63
N LEU A 214 -5.29 0.09 16.10
CA LEU A 214 -5.01 -0.04 17.53
C LEU A 214 -5.40 1.19 18.34
N VAL A 215 -5.10 2.38 17.84
CA VAL A 215 -5.48 3.63 18.54
C VAL A 215 -6.99 3.79 18.54
N SER A 216 -7.67 3.48 17.43
CA SER A 216 -9.13 3.60 17.34
C SER A 216 -9.86 2.64 18.29
N GLU A 217 -9.30 1.46 18.57
CA GLU A 217 -9.86 0.52 19.55
C GLU A 217 -9.71 1.02 21.00
N LYS A 218 -8.58 1.65 21.36
CA LYS A 218 -8.37 2.19 22.71
C LYS A 218 -9.38 3.26 23.10
N TYR A 219 -9.77 4.09 22.13
CA TYR A 219 -10.83 5.08 22.35
C TYR A 219 -12.19 4.45 22.69
N LYS A 220 -12.47 3.22 22.26
CA LYS A 220 -13.69 2.51 22.65
C LYS A 220 -13.67 2.08 24.11
N THR A 221 -12.49 1.68 24.61
CA THR A 221 -12.33 1.17 25.97
C THR A 221 -12.12 2.27 27.01
N GLY A 222 -11.93 3.52 26.57
CA GLY A 222 -11.71 4.66 27.47
C GLY A 222 -10.31 4.69 28.10
N GLU A 223 -9.37 3.93 27.53
CA GLU A 223 -7.95 3.85 27.91
C GLU A 223 -7.08 4.75 27.01
#